data_AF-A0A6J0M6V2-F1
#
_entry.id   AF-A0A6J0M6V2-F1
#
_cell.length_a   1.000
_cell.length_b   1.000
_cell.length_c   1.000
_cell.angle_alpha   90.00
_cell.angle_beta   90.00
_cell.angle_gamma   90.00
#
_symmetry.space_group_name_H-M   'P 1'
#
loop_
_entity.id
_entity.type
_entity.pdbx_description
1 polymer ?
#
loop_
_entity_poly.entity_id
_entity_poly.type
_entity_poly.pdbx_seq_one_letter_code
_entity_poly.pdbx_strand_id
1 'polypeptide(L)'
;MGCFLIGTLVVILSIGNIIEETNGEISSKVLSYIKLMNKRGPYLGIVAPNNFELNPLLASQAYVPYPSLPFIDFAGRRFRFGKISNQRVVIVMAGLGMVNAGVGTQLLVSLFRLKGVLHYGIAGNAHTTRKLPDSEGNSEGLCVRRNIPTKFRGNSEETQFSCFLGISSEFSEEIPTDW
;
A
#
# COMPACT_ATOMS: atom_id res chain seq x y z
N MET A 1 -2.05 -19.45 58.67
CA MET A 1 -2.91 -18.36 58.15
C MET A 1 -2.21 -17.44 57.13
N GLY A 2 -0.87 -17.43 57.00
CA GLY A 2 -0.15 -16.51 56.09
C GLY A 2 -0.19 -16.84 54.59
N CYS A 3 -0.28 -18.12 54.21
CA CYS A 3 -0.27 -18.53 52.79
C CYS A 3 -1.54 -18.08 52.03
N PHE A 4 -2.68 -17.97 52.73
CA PHE A 4 -3.94 -17.49 52.14
C PHE A 4 -3.87 -16.01 51.74
N LEU A 5 -3.12 -15.19 52.49
CA LEU A 5 -2.94 -13.76 52.20
C LEU A 5 -2.02 -13.54 50.98
N ILE A 6 -0.99 -14.37 50.83
CA ILE A 6 -0.09 -14.32 49.66
C ILE A 6 -0.84 -14.76 48.40
N GLY A 7 -1.65 -15.82 48.50
CA GLY A 7 -2.48 -16.30 47.38
C GLY A 7 -3.50 -15.26 46.92
N THR A 8 -4.15 -14.55 47.85
CA THR A 8 -5.08 -13.47 47.50
C THR A 8 -4.36 -12.27 46.88
N LEU A 9 -3.16 -11.92 47.36
CA LEU A 9 -2.37 -10.82 46.79
C LEU A 9 -1.97 -11.07 45.33
N VAL A 10 -1.56 -12.31 44.99
CA VAL A 10 -1.19 -12.68 43.61
C VAL A 10 -2.40 -12.64 42.67
N VAL A 11 -3.57 -13.06 43.14
CA VAL A 11 -4.82 -13.00 42.37
C VAL A 11 -5.23 -11.54 42.12
N ILE A 12 -5.13 -10.66 43.13
CA ILE A 12 -5.45 -9.23 42.99
C ILE A 12 -4.50 -8.53 42.01
N LEU A 13 -3.19 -8.82 42.08
CA LEU A 13 -2.21 -8.28 41.14
C LEU A 13 -2.40 -8.80 39.70
N SER A 14 -2.90 -10.02 39.54
CA SER A 14 -3.21 -10.61 38.22
C SER A 14 -4.46 -9.98 37.59
N ILE A 15 -5.43 -9.55 38.40
CA ILE A 15 -6.65 -8.88 37.93
C ILE A 15 -6.39 -7.40 37.63
N GLY A 16 -5.51 -6.74 38.39
CA GLY A 16 -5.18 -5.31 38.22
C GLY A 16 -4.47 -4.93 36.91
N ASN A 17 -4.00 -5.92 36.13
CA ASN A 17 -3.38 -5.70 34.82
C ASN A 17 -4.33 -5.91 33.63
N ILE A 18 -5.61 -6.20 33.88
CA ILE A 18 -6.59 -6.38 32.82
C ILE A 18 -7.40 -5.08 32.74
N ILE A 19 -7.46 -4.51 31.54
CA ILE A 19 -8.10 -3.25 31.14
C ILE A 19 -7.13 -2.06 31.07
N GLU A 20 -6.13 -2.18 30.19
CA GLU A 20 -5.91 -1.08 29.25
C GLU A 20 -7.01 -1.20 28.19
N GLU A 21 -8.02 -0.34 28.24
CA GLU A 21 -8.89 -0.13 27.09
C GLU A 21 -8.05 0.50 25.97
N THR A 22 -7.41 -0.34 25.15
CA THR A 22 -6.87 0.11 23.89
C THR A 22 -8.04 0.59 23.05
N ASN A 23 -8.16 1.91 22.87
CA ASN A 23 -9.06 2.54 21.91
C ASN A 23 -8.62 2.18 20.48
N GLY A 24 -8.86 0.93 20.08
CA GLY A 24 -8.72 0.43 18.72
C GLY A 24 -9.91 0.81 17.82
N GLU A 25 -10.79 1.70 18.29
CA GLU A 25 -11.96 2.12 17.52
C GLU A 25 -11.56 3.11 16.42
N ILE A 26 -11.90 2.77 15.18
CA ILE A 26 -11.79 3.69 14.05
C ILE A 26 -12.79 4.83 14.28
N SER A 27 -12.32 6.07 14.38
CA SER A 27 -13.19 7.25 14.50
C SER A 27 -14.34 7.20 13.47
N SER A 28 -15.58 7.40 13.94
CA SER A 28 -16.79 7.37 13.11
C SER A 28 -16.70 8.25 11.85
N LYS A 29 -15.94 9.34 11.92
CA LYS A 29 -15.65 10.24 10.78
C LYS A 29 -14.75 9.59 9.74
N VAL A 30 -13.68 8.90 10.17
CA VAL A 30 -12.79 8.17 9.25
C VAL A 30 -13.54 7.01 8.63
N LEU A 31 -14.35 6.29 9.42
CA LEU A 31 -15.17 5.19 8.92
C LEU A 31 -16.21 5.66 7.90
N SER A 32 -16.84 6.81 8.10
CA SER A 32 -17.79 7.38 7.14
C SER A 32 -17.10 7.77 5.82
N TYR A 33 -15.89 8.35 5.89
CA TYR A 33 -15.07 8.63 4.71
C TYR A 33 -14.65 7.36 3.97
N ILE A 34 -14.21 6.32 4.68
CA ILE A 34 -13.87 5.02 4.07
C ILE A 34 -15.09 4.43 3.36
N LYS A 35 -16.26 4.42 4.03
CA LYS A 35 -17.53 3.97 3.43
C LYS A 35 -17.90 4.78 2.19
N LEU A 36 -17.75 6.11 2.22
CA LEU A 36 -18.00 6.99 1.09
C LEU A 36 -17.07 6.64 -0.10
N MET A 37 -15.78 6.45 0.16
CA MET A 37 -14.82 6.12 -0.88
C MET A 37 -15.07 4.73 -1.48
N ASN A 38 -15.42 3.74 -0.67
CA ASN A 38 -15.76 2.39 -1.15
C ASN A 38 -17.03 2.32 -2.01
N LYS A 39 -17.98 3.25 -1.81
CA LYS A 39 -19.16 3.37 -2.69
C LYS A 39 -18.82 3.89 -4.08
N ARG A 40 -17.74 4.68 -4.25
CA ARG A 40 -17.34 5.26 -5.54
C ARG A 40 -16.71 4.25 -6.50
N GLY A 41 -16.36 3.05 -6.02
CA GLY A 41 -15.98 1.92 -6.86
C GLY A 41 -14.60 1.37 -6.53
N PRO A 42 -14.16 0.36 -7.27
CA PRO A 42 -12.88 -0.26 -6.99
C PRO A 42 -11.73 0.63 -7.50
N TYR A 43 -10.70 0.77 -6.68
CA TYR A 43 -9.50 1.57 -6.96
C TYR A 43 -8.34 0.68 -7.39
N LEU A 44 -7.41 1.21 -8.17
CA LEU A 44 -6.07 0.64 -8.25
C LEU A 44 -5.26 1.15 -7.05
N GLY A 45 -4.79 0.25 -6.21
CA GLY A 45 -3.94 0.60 -5.07
C GLY A 45 -2.50 0.79 -5.51
N ILE A 46 -1.85 1.90 -5.13
CA ILE A 46 -0.44 2.14 -5.41
C ILE A 46 0.30 2.27 -4.08
N VAL A 47 1.38 1.50 -3.92
CA VAL A 47 2.22 1.49 -2.73
C VAL A 47 3.60 2.00 -3.10
N ALA A 48 4.03 3.11 -2.49
CA ALA A 48 5.36 3.70 -2.69
C ALA A 48 6.18 3.61 -1.39
N PRO A 49 7.48 3.25 -1.44
CA PRO A 49 8.26 3.00 -0.24
C PRO A 49 8.67 4.29 0.47
N ASN A 50 9.01 5.36 -0.24
CA ASN A 50 9.39 6.63 0.37
C ASN A 50 8.98 7.85 -0.48
N ASN A 51 9.38 9.05 -0.05
CA ASN A 51 9.03 10.31 -0.71
C ASN A 51 9.74 10.53 -2.06
N PHE A 52 10.92 9.95 -2.27
CA PHE A 52 11.64 10.02 -3.54
C PHE A 52 10.89 9.32 -4.66
N GLU A 53 10.15 8.23 -4.38
CA GLU A 53 9.28 7.61 -5.38
C GLU A 53 7.86 8.21 -5.35
N LEU A 54 7.34 8.56 -4.18
CA LEU A 54 5.98 9.11 -4.08
C LEU A 54 5.85 10.50 -4.71
N ASN A 55 6.78 11.42 -4.46
CA ASN A 55 6.62 12.81 -4.87
C ASN A 55 6.59 12.99 -6.40
N PRO A 56 7.46 12.34 -7.20
CA PRO A 56 7.36 12.40 -8.65
C PRO A 56 6.01 11.91 -9.18
N LEU A 57 5.44 10.85 -8.58
CA LEU A 57 4.11 10.35 -8.94
C LEU A 57 3.02 11.40 -8.67
N LEU A 58 3.08 12.07 -7.51
CA LEU A 58 2.12 13.10 -7.13
C LEU A 58 2.29 14.42 -7.90
N ALA A 59 3.50 14.74 -8.33
CA ALA A 59 3.82 15.93 -9.13
C ALA A 59 3.55 15.73 -10.62
N SER A 60 3.36 14.49 -11.07
CA SER A 60 3.08 14.18 -12.46
C SER A 60 1.76 14.79 -12.93
N GLN A 61 1.72 15.29 -14.17
CA GLN A 61 0.49 15.82 -14.78
C GLN A 61 -0.60 14.74 -14.96
N ALA A 62 -0.19 13.46 -14.96
CA ALA A 62 -1.11 12.34 -15.07
C ALA A 62 -1.94 12.13 -13.80
N TYR A 63 -1.45 12.55 -12.63
CA TYR A 63 -2.16 12.40 -11.36
C TYR A 63 -3.07 13.60 -11.07
N VAL A 64 -4.36 13.34 -10.98
CA VAL A 64 -5.37 14.35 -10.63
C VAL A 64 -6.02 13.97 -9.29
N PRO A 65 -5.75 14.72 -8.19
CA PRO A 65 -6.36 14.44 -6.89
C PRO A 65 -7.86 14.73 -6.87
N TYR A 66 -8.61 14.04 -6.02
CA TYR A 66 -10.03 14.36 -5.87
C TYR A 66 -10.27 15.64 -5.06
N PRO A 67 -11.09 16.57 -5.57
CA PRO A 67 -11.31 17.86 -4.91
C PRO A 67 -12.09 17.73 -3.60
N SER A 68 -13.04 16.78 -3.51
CA SER A 68 -13.90 16.65 -2.33
C SER A 68 -13.21 16.03 -1.11
N LEU A 69 -12.30 15.09 -1.35
CA LEU A 69 -11.63 14.30 -0.33
C LEU A 69 -10.30 13.78 -0.90
N PRO A 70 -9.24 14.61 -0.88
CA PRO A 70 -7.97 14.27 -1.51
C PRO A 70 -7.20 13.21 -0.73
N PHE A 71 -7.45 13.06 0.58
CA PHE A 71 -6.82 12.04 1.40
C PHE A 71 -7.63 11.66 2.64
N ILE A 72 -7.32 10.48 3.20
CA ILE A 72 -7.75 10.02 4.52
C ILE A 72 -6.49 9.59 5.28
N ASP A 73 -6.34 10.06 6.52
CA ASP A 73 -5.26 9.64 7.42
C ASP A 73 -5.79 8.54 8.36
N PHE A 74 -5.11 7.39 8.39
CA PHE A 74 -5.46 6.24 9.25
C PHE A 74 -4.21 5.42 9.60
N ALA A 75 -4.10 4.97 10.86
CA ALA A 75 -2.96 4.20 11.37
C ALA A 75 -1.58 4.83 11.04
N GLY A 76 -1.48 6.17 11.15
CA GLY A 76 -0.25 6.91 10.83
C GLY A 76 0.09 7.00 9.34
N ARG A 77 -0.82 6.59 8.45
CA ARG A 77 -0.62 6.58 7.00
C ARG A 77 -1.64 7.45 6.29
N ARG A 78 -1.19 8.14 5.25
CA ARG A 78 -2.03 8.97 4.39
C ARG A 78 -2.41 8.22 3.11
N PHE A 79 -3.70 7.94 2.96
CA PHE A 79 -4.27 7.37 1.75
C PHE A 79 -4.74 8.50 0.85
N ARG A 80 -4.07 8.72 -0.28
CA ARG A 80 -4.37 9.82 -1.22
C ARG A 80 -5.22 9.28 -2.37
N PHE A 81 -6.28 10.00 -2.73
CA PHE A 81 -7.21 9.58 -3.77
C PHE A 81 -7.14 10.49 -4.98
N GLY A 82 -7.20 9.87 -6.16
CA GLY A 82 -7.23 10.61 -7.40
C GLY A 82 -7.49 9.71 -8.60
N LYS A 83 -7.10 10.21 -9.77
CA LYS A 83 -7.12 9.50 -11.04
C LYS A 83 -5.74 9.58 -11.70
N ILE A 84 -5.34 8.49 -12.34
CA ILE A 84 -4.20 8.44 -13.26
C ILE A 84 -4.72 7.81 -14.56
N SER A 85 -4.57 8.50 -15.69
CA SER A 85 -5.02 8.02 -17.01
C SER A 85 -6.45 7.44 -16.99
N ASN A 86 -7.40 8.19 -16.43
CA ASN A 86 -8.82 7.83 -16.23
C ASN A 86 -9.10 6.65 -15.27
N GLN A 87 -8.08 5.97 -14.76
CA GLN A 87 -8.22 4.92 -13.74
C GLN A 87 -8.23 5.56 -12.34
N ARG A 88 -9.19 5.17 -11.50
CA ARG A 88 -9.26 5.61 -10.10
C ARG A 88 -8.14 4.96 -9.30
N VAL A 89 -7.38 5.76 -8.56
CA VAL A 89 -6.24 5.29 -7.76
C VAL A 89 -6.38 5.69 -6.30
N VAL A 90 -5.81 4.85 -5.42
CA VAL A 90 -5.52 5.19 -4.02
C VAL A 90 -4.04 4.92 -3.77
N ILE A 91 -3.33 5.93 -3.29
CA ILE A 91 -1.87 5.92 -3.14
C ILE A 91 -1.54 5.96 -1.65
N VAL A 92 -0.64 5.09 -1.19
CA VAL A 92 -0.14 5.05 0.19
C VAL A 92 1.38 4.98 0.23
N MET A 93 1.98 5.71 1.17
CA MET A 93 3.39 5.56 1.52
C MET A 93 3.58 4.39 2.49
N ALA A 94 4.33 3.38 2.07
CA ALA A 94 4.60 2.18 2.85
C ALA A 94 5.66 2.42 3.95
N GLY A 95 6.75 3.11 3.63
CA GLY A 95 7.99 3.08 4.39
C GLY A 95 8.98 2.04 3.84
N LEU A 96 10.23 2.11 4.28
CA LEU A 96 11.29 1.19 3.87
C LEU A 96 11.15 -0.18 4.55
N GLY A 97 11.54 -1.25 3.85
CA GLY A 97 11.55 -2.61 4.37
C GLY A 97 10.28 -3.41 4.12
N MET A 98 10.43 -4.74 4.05
CA MET A 98 9.34 -5.66 3.67
C MET A 98 8.15 -5.62 4.63
N VAL A 99 8.39 -5.49 5.93
CA VAL A 99 7.34 -5.42 6.95
C VAL A 99 6.47 -4.18 6.75
N ASN A 100 7.08 -3.03 6.48
CA ASN A 100 6.36 -1.78 6.25
C ASN A 100 5.54 -1.81 4.96
N ALA A 101 6.07 -2.41 3.90
CA ALA A 101 5.35 -2.66 2.65
C ALA A 101 4.16 -3.61 2.86
N GLY A 102 4.36 -4.68 3.63
CA GLY A 102 3.32 -5.64 3.99
C GLY A 102 2.18 -5.00 4.78
N VAL A 103 2.51 -4.28 5.86
CA VAL A 103 1.51 -3.58 6.70
C VAL A 103 0.77 -2.50 5.89
N GLY A 104 1.48 -1.72 5.06
CA GLY A 104 0.85 -0.70 4.21
C GLY A 104 -0.13 -1.31 3.21
N THR A 105 0.25 -2.42 2.57
CA THR A 105 -0.60 -3.14 1.62
C THR A 105 -1.80 -3.79 2.32
N GLN A 106 -1.59 -4.39 3.49
CA GLN A 106 -2.65 -5.01 4.29
C GLN A 106 -3.71 -3.98 4.69
N LEU A 107 -3.29 -2.81 5.15
CA LEU A 107 -4.20 -1.71 5.46
C LEU A 107 -4.95 -1.24 4.21
N LEU A 108 -4.26 -1.13 3.07
CA LEU A 108 -4.87 -0.70 1.82
C LEU A 108 -6.00 -1.65 1.36
N VAL A 109 -5.74 -2.96 1.38
CA VAL A 109 -6.69 -4.01 0.98
C VAL A 109 -7.82 -4.15 2.01
N SER A 110 -7.52 -3.98 3.30
CA SER A 110 -8.52 -4.10 4.37
C SER A 110 -9.50 -2.94 4.40
N LEU A 111 -9.08 -1.73 4.05
CA LEU A 111 -9.90 -0.53 4.16
C LEU A 111 -10.67 -0.23 2.87
N PHE A 112 -10.10 -0.53 1.71
CA PHE A 112 -10.65 -0.10 0.42
C PHE A 112 -10.96 -1.25 -0.53
N ARG A 113 -12.00 -1.06 -1.36
CA ARG A 113 -12.29 -1.96 -2.48
C ARG A 113 -11.27 -1.72 -3.58
N LEU A 114 -10.39 -2.67 -3.83
CA LEU A 114 -9.35 -2.56 -4.85
C LEU A 114 -9.61 -3.49 -6.04
N LYS A 115 -9.16 -3.08 -7.23
CA LYS A 115 -9.01 -3.95 -8.42
C LYS A 115 -7.70 -4.74 -8.37
N GLY A 116 -6.66 -4.14 -7.79
CA GLY A 116 -5.31 -4.70 -7.71
C GLY A 116 -4.39 -3.75 -6.93
N VAL A 117 -3.16 -4.21 -6.67
CA VAL A 117 -2.13 -3.44 -5.97
C VAL A 117 -0.88 -3.36 -6.83
N LEU A 118 -0.40 -2.14 -7.06
CA LEU A 118 0.83 -1.84 -7.78
C LEU A 118 1.89 -1.38 -6.78
N HIS A 119 3.01 -2.08 -6.69
CA HIS A 119 4.16 -1.64 -5.91
C HIS A 119 5.07 -0.79 -6.80
N TYR A 120 5.19 0.49 -6.48
CA TYR A 120 5.94 1.47 -7.25
C TYR A 120 7.24 1.82 -6.53
N GLY A 121 8.39 1.55 -7.15
CA GLY A 121 9.68 2.00 -6.62
C GLY A 121 10.88 1.54 -7.43
N ILE A 122 12.06 2.00 -7.02
CA ILE A 122 13.34 1.67 -7.66
C ILE A 122 13.79 0.28 -7.22
N ALA A 123 14.27 -0.53 -8.17
CA ALA A 123 14.91 -1.81 -7.90
C ALA A 123 16.37 -1.78 -8.36
N GLY A 124 17.26 -2.38 -7.57
CA GLY A 124 18.65 -2.55 -7.95
C GLY A 124 18.77 -3.55 -9.12
N ASN A 125 19.63 -3.24 -10.07
CA ASN A 125 19.98 -4.18 -11.13
C ASN A 125 20.91 -5.26 -10.57
N ALA A 126 20.50 -6.53 -10.68
CA ALA A 126 21.30 -7.68 -10.22
C ALA A 126 22.31 -8.19 -11.27
N HIS A 127 22.31 -7.62 -12.48
CA HIS A 127 23.24 -7.99 -13.54
C HIS A 127 24.58 -7.25 -13.39
N THR A 128 25.68 -7.98 -13.23
CA THR A 128 27.01 -7.46 -12.91
C THR A 128 27.71 -6.68 -14.04
N THR A 129 27.11 -6.61 -15.25
CA THR A 129 27.73 -5.95 -16.42
C THR A 129 27.14 -4.59 -16.81
N ARG A 130 26.33 -3.93 -15.96
CA ARG A 130 25.74 -2.63 -16.30
C ARG A 130 26.46 -1.46 -15.62
N LYS A 131 27.12 -0.63 -16.43
CA LYS A 131 27.67 0.67 -16.02
C LYS A 131 26.54 1.68 -15.72
N LEU A 132 26.77 2.57 -14.75
CA LEU A 132 25.97 3.78 -14.54
C LEU A 132 26.09 4.69 -15.79
N PRO A 133 25.06 5.49 -16.14
CA PRO A 133 25.03 6.20 -17.42
C PRO A 133 26.15 7.24 -17.54
N ASP A 134 27.11 6.94 -18.40
CA ASP A 134 27.78 7.89 -19.28
C ASP A 134 26.75 8.42 -20.29
N SER A 135 26.92 9.69 -20.69
CA SER A 135 25.97 10.57 -21.37
C SER A 135 25.54 10.22 -22.80
N GLU A 136 25.28 8.95 -23.10
CA GLU A 136 24.71 8.52 -24.39
C GLU A 136 23.35 7.84 -24.17
N GLY A 137 22.31 8.44 -24.76
CA GLY A 137 20.91 8.12 -24.52
C GLY A 137 20.52 6.66 -24.77
N ASN A 138 20.55 5.85 -23.71
CA ASN A 138 19.98 4.50 -23.73
C ASN A 138 18.97 4.30 -22.59
N SER A 139 17.77 3.92 -23.01
CA SER A 139 16.54 3.65 -22.25
C SER A 139 16.72 3.24 -20.77
N GLU A 140 16.20 4.08 -19.89
CA GLU A 140 16.06 3.80 -18.46
C GLU A 140 15.05 2.66 -18.25
N GLY A 141 15.49 1.59 -17.59
CA GLY A 141 14.62 0.49 -17.18
C GLY A 141 13.92 0.83 -15.87
N LEU A 142 12.70 1.36 -15.95
CA LEU A 142 11.81 1.46 -14.79
C LEU A 142 11.25 0.07 -14.47
N CYS A 143 11.67 -0.52 -13.35
CA CYS A 143 11.12 -1.78 -12.87
C CYS A 143 9.70 -1.57 -12.30
N VAL A 144 8.68 -1.66 -13.15
CA VAL A 144 7.28 -1.62 -12.71
C VAL A 144 6.82 -3.03 -12.33
N ARG A 145 6.60 -3.29 -11.03
CA ARG A 145 6.12 -4.58 -10.55
C ARG A 145 4.60 -4.68 -10.69
N ARG A 146 4.09 -5.22 -11.80
CA ARG A 146 2.65 -5.55 -11.93
C ARG A 146 2.33 -6.72 -10.99
N ASN A 147 1.49 -6.52 -9.97
CA ASN A 147 0.89 -7.62 -9.21
C ASN A 147 -0.54 -7.82 -9.73
N ILE A 148 -0.80 -8.92 -10.44
CA ILE A 148 -2.10 -9.30 -11.01
C ILE A 148 -2.68 -10.46 -10.14
N PRO A 149 -4.01 -10.53 -9.93
CA PRO A 149 -4.67 -10.44 -8.62
C PRO A 149 -4.51 -11.67 -7.69
N THR A 150 -4.59 -11.43 -6.38
CA THR A 150 -4.79 -12.49 -5.37
C THR A 150 -6.23 -13.00 -5.39
N LYS A 151 -6.47 -14.12 -6.08
CA LYS A 151 -7.60 -14.99 -5.76
C LYS A 151 -7.22 -15.76 -4.49
N PHE A 152 -7.67 -15.29 -3.33
CA PHE A 152 -7.52 -16.04 -2.07
C PHE A 152 -8.45 -17.26 -2.08
N ARG A 153 -8.00 -18.35 -2.70
CA ARG A 153 -8.44 -19.70 -2.39
C ARG A 153 -7.19 -20.56 -2.32
N GLY A 154 -7.00 -21.23 -1.19
CA GLY A 154 -5.77 -21.93 -0.83
C GLY A 154 -5.24 -22.80 -1.97
N ASN A 155 -3.99 -22.55 -2.32
CA ASN A 155 -2.86 -23.46 -2.13
C ASN A 155 -1.59 -22.71 -2.54
N SER A 156 -0.49 -23.00 -1.85
CA SER A 156 0.83 -22.44 -2.08
C SER A 156 1.27 -22.61 -3.53
N GLU A 157 1.63 -21.52 -4.21
CA GLU A 157 2.60 -21.58 -5.31
C GLU A 157 3.20 -20.19 -5.61
N GLU A 158 4.49 -20.21 -5.93
CA GLU A 158 5.43 -19.08 -6.05
C GLU A 158 4.93 -17.89 -6.88
N THR A 159 5.09 -16.69 -6.32
CA THR A 159 5.03 -15.45 -7.10
C THR A 159 6.27 -15.37 -7.98
N GLN A 160 6.20 -15.83 -9.23
CA GLN A 160 7.27 -15.63 -10.21
C GLN A 160 7.45 -14.14 -10.48
N PHE A 161 8.60 -13.59 -10.07
CA PHE A 161 8.98 -12.20 -10.27
C PHE A 161 9.55 -12.02 -11.68
N SER A 162 8.69 -11.71 -12.65
CA SER A 162 9.13 -11.33 -13.99
C SER A 162 9.36 -9.81 -14.07
N CYS A 163 10.61 -9.42 -14.31
CA CYS A 163 11.03 -8.03 -14.50
C CYS A 163 10.88 -7.69 -15.99
N PHE A 164 9.87 -6.89 -16.36
CA PHE A 164 9.69 -6.46 -17.74
C PHE A 164 10.49 -5.17 -18.01
N LEU A 165 11.42 -5.24 -18.95
CA LEU A 165 12.14 -4.09 -19.51
C LEU A 165 11.27 -3.42 -20.58
N GLY A 166 11.00 -2.13 -20.43
CA GLY A 166 10.44 -1.31 -21.51
C GLY A 166 9.75 -0.04 -20.99
N ILE A 167 10.38 1.12 -21.18
CA ILE A 167 9.67 2.39 -21.29
C ILE A 167 9.59 2.71 -22.79
N SER A 168 8.39 2.61 -23.33
CA SER A 168 7.94 3.29 -24.55
C SER A 168 6.49 3.68 -24.30
N SER A 169 6.00 4.66 -25.03
CA SER A 169 4.72 5.38 -24.99
C SER A 169 3.40 4.56 -24.90
N GLU A 170 3.42 3.28 -24.56
CA GLU A 170 2.29 2.34 -24.57
C GLU A 170 1.63 2.09 -23.20
N PHE A 171 1.95 2.86 -22.14
CA PHE A 171 1.21 2.75 -20.86
C PHE A 171 -0.30 3.02 -21.01
N SER A 172 -0.74 3.57 -22.16
CA SER A 172 -2.14 3.78 -22.49
C SER A 172 -2.78 2.67 -23.34
N GLU A 173 -2.03 1.73 -23.92
CA GLU A 173 -2.57 0.76 -24.90
C GLU A 173 -2.68 -0.68 -24.41
N GLU A 174 -2.10 -1.03 -23.26
CA GLU A 174 -2.23 -2.38 -22.65
C GLU A 174 -2.97 -2.38 -21.31
N ILE A 175 -4.07 -1.65 -21.20
CA ILE A 175 -5.09 -2.00 -20.20
C ILE A 175 -6.20 -2.71 -20.97
N PRO A 176 -6.28 -4.07 -20.94
CA PRO A 176 -7.44 -4.77 -21.46
C PRO A 176 -8.67 -4.19 -20.77
N THR A 177 -9.58 -3.60 -21.55
CA THR A 177 -10.87 -3.10 -21.08
C THR A 177 -11.86 -4.22 -20.79
N ASP A 178 -11.45 -5.47 -21.00
CA ASP A 178 -12.28 -6.65 -20.80
C ASP A 178 -11.88 -7.34 -19.49
N TRP A 179 -12.65 -7.02 -18.43
CA TRP A 179 -12.74 -7.75 -17.17
C TRP A 179 -14.20 -7.89 -16.76
#